data_AF-A0A5J4PP53-F1
#
_entry.id   AF-A0A5J4PP53-F1
#
_cell.length_a   1.000
_cell.length_b   1.000
_cell.length_c   1.000
_cell.angle_alpha   90.00
_cell.angle_beta   90.00
_cell.angle_gamma   90.00
#
_symmetry.space_group_name_H-M   'P 1'
#
loop_
_entity.id
_entity.type
_entity.pdbx_description
1 polymer ?
#
loop_
_entity_poly.entity_id
_entity_poly.type
_entity_poly.pdbx_seq_one_letter_code
_entity_poly.pdbx_strand_id
1 'polypeptide(L)'
;VNNGIQVITITHVEEVIKRMGYPEELAGENEESKNSKTTRQRLYRDSDNKMLGGVISGLAAYLDWDITLLRLIFIIILFISFGTSTLVYIVCWLIIPEAKTAAEKLNMHGEEVTVENIGRTVTDGFERVTHGVNNYIHSDKPRTLLQKLADILVTAIGLCLKVCLIMLAIVCSPILFVLIIVLIALAIAAVAVAVGGGAWLYHMLPSVDWSLFPTSPIFAIVACVAGVILVGVPLISIMHAVLKQIFNWQPMSTGLKWTLFCLWIVGLIIISICFWEMRYELPYWKDGIFMIRFV
;
A
#
# COMPACT_ATOMS: atom_id res chain seq x y z
N VAL A 1 6.01 -29.02 73.50
CA VAL A 1 4.64 -29.04 72.93
C VAL A 1 4.29 -27.59 72.63
N ASN A 2 4.30 -27.22 71.35
CA ASN A 2 3.98 -25.86 70.94
C ASN A 2 2.46 -25.74 70.97
N ASN A 3 1.92 -25.03 71.96
CA ASN A 3 0.49 -24.73 72.02
C ASN A 3 0.15 -23.86 70.81
N GLY A 4 -0.43 -24.48 69.79
CA GLY A 4 -1.01 -23.76 68.65
C GLY A 4 -2.06 -22.80 69.19
N ILE A 5 -1.81 -21.51 69.04
CA ILE A 5 -2.78 -20.47 69.38
C ILE A 5 -3.96 -20.65 68.43
N GLN A 6 -5.04 -21.27 68.91
CA GLN A 6 -6.24 -21.54 68.12
C GLN A 6 -7.12 -20.29 67.95
N VAL A 7 -6.88 -19.25 68.76
CA VAL A 7 -7.61 -17.99 68.74
C VAL A 7 -6.63 -16.83 68.88
N ILE A 8 -6.56 -15.98 67.86
CA ILE A 8 -5.72 -14.77 67.85
C ILE A 8 -6.46 -13.67 68.60
N THR A 9 -5.86 -13.14 69.66
CA THR A 9 -6.37 -12.00 70.44
C THR A 9 -5.96 -10.68 69.78
N ILE A 10 -6.71 -9.60 70.06
CA ILE A 10 -6.44 -8.27 69.50
C ILE A 10 -5.01 -7.79 69.81
N THR A 11 -4.48 -8.20 70.96
CA THR A 11 -3.11 -7.91 71.39
C THR A 11 -2.04 -8.52 70.47
N HIS A 12 -2.28 -9.72 69.92
CA HIS A 12 -1.36 -10.31 68.94
C HIS A 12 -1.42 -9.55 67.60
N VAL A 13 -2.58 -9.04 67.23
CA VAL A 13 -2.74 -8.23 66.01
C VAL A 13 -1.99 -6.91 66.14
N GLU A 14 -2.09 -6.23 67.28
CA GLU A 14 -1.36 -4.98 67.56
C GLU A 14 0.17 -5.17 67.56
N GLU A 15 0.66 -6.28 68.11
CA GLU A 15 2.09 -6.58 68.11
C GLU A 15 2.65 -6.82 66.70
N VAL A 16 1.85 -7.44 65.82
CA VAL A 16 2.19 -7.64 64.41
C VAL A 16 2.13 -6.31 63.66
N ILE A 17 1.10 -5.49 63.84
CA ILE A 17 1.00 -4.15 63.23
C ILE A 17 2.20 -3.28 63.65
N LYS A 18 2.60 -3.33 64.92
CA LYS A 18 3.76 -2.57 65.40
C LYS A 18 5.09 -3.01 64.79
N ARG A 19 5.23 -4.29 64.43
CA ARG A 19 6.45 -4.82 63.75
C ARG A 19 6.44 -4.63 62.24
N MET A 20 5.26 -4.69 61.63
CA MET A 20 5.08 -4.59 60.18
C MET A 20 4.88 -3.14 59.71
N GLY A 21 4.51 -2.23 60.61
CA GLY A 21 4.02 -0.88 60.27
C GLY A 21 2.52 -0.89 59.97
N TYR A 22 1.90 0.29 59.98
CA TYR A 22 0.51 0.40 59.55
C TYR A 22 0.45 0.22 58.02
N PRO A 23 -0.53 -0.55 57.49
CA PRO A 23 -0.66 -0.75 56.04
C PRO A 23 -0.84 0.56 55.27
N GLU A 24 -1.37 1.61 55.92
CA GLU A 24 -1.53 2.95 55.37
C GLU A 24 -0.17 3.67 55.18
N GLU A 25 0.84 3.36 55.98
CA GLU A 25 2.20 3.91 55.86
C GLU A 25 3.05 3.14 54.83
N LEU A 26 2.77 1.83 54.68
CA LEU A 26 3.38 0.98 53.64
C LEU A 26 2.83 1.29 52.25
N ALA A 27 1.57 1.72 52.17
CA ALA A 27 0.96 2.26 50.95
C ALA A 27 1.30 3.75 50.76
N GLY A 28 2.56 4.11 51.05
CA GLY A 28 3.07 5.47 51.01
C GLY A 28 2.52 6.29 49.84
N GLU A 29 1.95 7.44 50.19
CA GLU A 29 1.68 8.61 49.35
C GLU A 29 1.14 8.30 47.94
N ASN A 30 -0.04 7.69 47.85
CA ASN A 30 -0.95 7.92 46.73
C ASN A 30 -1.74 9.23 46.93
N GLU A 31 -1.09 10.30 47.41
CA GLU A 31 -1.68 11.64 47.32
C GLU A 31 -1.43 12.18 45.91
N GLU A 32 -2.50 12.17 45.12
CA GLU A 32 -2.62 12.81 43.83
C GLU A 32 -2.26 14.30 43.90
N SER A 33 -0.99 14.64 43.76
CA SER A 33 -0.59 15.94 43.24
C SER A 33 -0.36 15.81 41.74
N LYS A 34 -1.40 16.08 40.95
CA LYS A 34 -1.30 16.38 39.51
C LYS A 34 -0.51 17.68 39.32
N ASN A 35 0.77 17.68 39.65
CA ASN A 35 1.68 18.67 39.12
C ASN A 35 2.18 18.12 37.79
N SER A 36 1.47 18.51 36.72
CA SER A 36 1.83 18.25 35.33
C SER A 36 3.21 18.84 35.04
N LYS A 37 4.28 18.13 35.42
CA LYS A 37 5.49 18.13 34.60
C LYS A 37 5.08 17.44 33.32
N THR A 38 4.79 18.23 32.30
CA THR A 38 4.55 17.75 30.94
C THR A 38 5.85 17.10 30.44
N THR A 39 6.12 15.87 30.82
CA THR A 39 7.13 15.04 30.16
C THR A 39 6.68 14.95 28.72
N ARG A 40 7.47 15.51 27.78
CA ARG A 40 7.08 15.58 26.38
C ARG A 40 6.90 14.15 25.86
N GLN A 41 5.66 13.75 25.63
CA GLN A 41 5.35 12.51 24.93
C GLN A 41 6.00 12.55 23.55
N ARG A 42 6.74 11.49 23.24
CA ARG A 42 7.37 11.33 21.93
C ARG A 42 6.64 10.24 21.18
N LEU A 43 6.37 10.50 19.91
CA LEU A 43 5.73 9.53 19.04
C LEU A 43 6.72 8.40 18.75
N TYR A 44 6.43 7.23 19.31
CA TYR A 44 7.13 5.99 19.02
C TYR A 44 6.19 5.00 18.34
N ARG A 45 6.77 4.08 17.56
CA ARG A 45 6.03 2.96 16.97
C ARG A 45 5.95 1.82 17.98
N ASP A 46 4.72 1.46 18.37
CA ASP A 46 4.46 0.36 19.31
C ASP A 46 4.56 -1.01 18.61
N SER A 47 5.46 -1.87 19.10
CA SER A 47 5.70 -3.21 18.56
C SER A 47 4.79 -4.29 19.14
N ASP A 48 4.11 -4.04 20.26
CA ASP A 48 3.38 -5.07 21.01
C ASP A 48 2.00 -5.37 20.39
N ASN A 49 1.40 -4.40 19.69
CA ASN A 49 0.14 -4.55 18.95
C ASN A 49 0.35 -4.56 17.41
N LYS A 50 1.16 -5.50 16.90
CA LYS A 50 1.45 -5.66 15.46
C LYS A 50 0.31 -6.36 14.71
N MET A 51 -0.53 -5.60 14.01
CA MET A 51 -1.30 -6.11 12.85
C MET A 51 -0.88 -5.44 11.53
N LEU A 52 -0.51 -4.16 11.58
CA LEU A 52 0.02 -3.39 10.46
C LEU A 52 1.14 -2.52 11.01
N GLY A 53 2.37 -3.05 11.05
CA GLY A 53 3.60 -2.30 11.34
C GLY A 53 3.73 -1.55 12.68
N GLY A 54 2.69 -1.44 13.52
CA GLY A 54 2.74 -0.73 14.81
C GLY A 54 2.61 0.80 14.73
N VAL A 55 2.53 1.38 13.52
CA VAL A 55 2.44 2.85 13.33
C VAL A 55 1.09 3.38 13.83
N ILE A 56 0.01 2.68 13.51
CA ILE A 56 -1.35 3.04 13.97
C ILE A 56 -1.46 2.88 15.49
N SER A 57 -0.80 1.85 16.04
CA SER A 57 -0.74 1.58 17.47
C SER A 57 0.01 2.67 18.24
N GLY A 58 1.16 3.12 17.70
CA GLY A 58 1.92 4.24 18.26
C GLY A 58 1.21 5.59 18.17
N LEU A 59 0.51 5.85 17.05
CA LEU A 59 -0.29 7.05 16.87
C LEU A 59 -1.51 7.08 17.80
N ALA A 60 -2.14 5.93 18.05
CA ALA A 60 -3.22 5.78 19.01
C ALA A 60 -2.76 6.05 20.45
N ALA A 61 -1.57 5.56 20.84
CA ALA A 61 -0.97 5.82 22.15
C ALA A 61 -0.61 7.30 22.35
N TYR A 62 -0.13 7.97 21.30
CA TYR A 62 0.17 9.41 21.35
C TYR A 62 -1.09 10.29 21.40
N LEU A 63 -2.19 9.85 20.78
CA LEU A 63 -3.46 10.59 20.72
C LEU A 63 -4.45 10.18 21.82
N ASP A 64 -4.09 9.22 22.68
CA ASP A 64 -4.97 8.60 23.69
C ASP A 64 -6.32 8.13 23.13
N TRP A 65 -6.30 7.55 21.92
CA TRP A 65 -7.49 7.15 21.18
C TRP A 65 -7.55 5.62 20.96
N ASP A 66 -8.75 5.08 20.74
CA ASP A 66 -8.94 3.64 20.56
C ASP A 66 -8.27 3.14 19.26
N ILE A 67 -7.36 2.18 19.40
CA ILE A 67 -6.54 1.60 18.32
C ILE A 67 -7.41 1.02 17.20
N THR A 68 -8.54 0.41 17.56
CA THR A 68 -9.49 -0.22 16.62
C THR A 68 -10.25 0.83 15.81
N LEU A 69 -10.64 1.95 16.43
CA LEU A 69 -11.27 3.07 15.72
C LEU A 69 -10.30 3.71 14.73
N LEU A 70 -9.06 3.97 15.15
CA LEU A 70 -8.04 4.57 14.30
C LEU A 70 -7.70 3.67 13.09
N ARG A 71 -7.77 2.36 13.27
CA ARG A 71 -7.64 1.37 12.18
C ARG A 71 -8.79 1.45 11.18
N LEU A 72 -10.04 1.58 11.64
CA LEU A 72 -11.20 1.71 10.76
C LEU A 72 -11.14 2.99 9.94
N ILE A 73 -10.77 4.11 10.57
CA ILE A 73 -10.58 5.40 9.90
C ILE A 73 -9.49 5.30 8.83
N PHE A 74 -8.35 4.67 9.16
CA PHE A 74 -7.26 4.49 8.21
C PHE A 74 -7.68 3.67 6.98
N ILE A 75 -8.48 2.62 7.18
CA ILE A 75 -9.06 1.83 6.09
C ILE A 75 -9.96 2.71 5.21
N ILE A 76 -10.86 3.50 5.81
CA ILE A 76 -11.75 4.42 5.06
C ILE A 76 -10.94 5.42 4.23
N ILE A 77 -9.89 6.01 4.81
CA ILE A 77 -9.00 6.95 4.11
C ILE A 77 -8.25 6.25 2.97
N LEU A 78 -7.81 5.00 3.16
CA LEU A 78 -7.16 4.23 2.11
C LEU A 78 -8.05 4.03 0.88
N PHE A 79 -9.35 3.85 1.09
CA PHE A 79 -10.33 3.75 0.00
C PHE A 79 -10.64 5.09 -0.66
N ILE A 80 -10.83 6.17 0.12
CA ILE A 80 -11.06 7.52 -0.43
C ILE A 80 -9.85 7.99 -1.24
N SER A 81 -8.66 7.65 -0.76
CA SER A 81 -7.40 8.12 -1.33
C SER A 81 -6.88 7.21 -2.46
N PHE A 82 -7.64 6.23 -2.96
CA PHE A 82 -7.19 5.34 -4.06
C PHE A 82 -5.76 4.77 -3.87
N GLY A 83 -5.38 4.47 -2.62
CA GLY A 83 -4.05 3.92 -2.31
C GLY A 83 -2.92 4.95 -2.05
N THR A 84 -3.12 6.27 -2.19
CA THR A 84 -2.09 7.24 -1.73
C THR A 84 -1.86 7.21 -0.23
N SER A 85 -2.88 6.84 0.55
CA SER A 85 -2.74 6.58 2.00
C SER A 85 -1.67 5.51 2.32
N THR A 86 -1.52 4.50 1.45
CA THR A 86 -0.52 3.45 1.61
C THR A 86 0.91 4.00 1.49
N LEU A 87 1.14 4.96 0.59
CA LEU A 87 2.44 5.61 0.45
C LEU A 87 2.77 6.47 1.68
N VAL A 88 1.79 7.24 2.18
CA VAL A 88 1.95 8.02 3.42
C VAL A 88 2.28 7.11 4.60
N TYR A 89 1.64 5.95 4.68
CA TYR A 89 1.92 4.96 5.72
C TYR A 89 3.33 4.39 5.64
N ILE A 90 3.83 4.07 4.44
CA ILE A 90 5.20 3.58 4.23
C ILE A 90 6.22 4.66 4.63
N VAL A 91 5.95 5.93 4.31
CA VAL A 91 6.80 7.06 4.70
C VAL A 91 6.81 7.23 6.22
N CYS A 92 5.65 7.21 6.88
CA CYS A 92 5.57 7.25 8.35
C CYS A 92 6.26 6.05 9.00
N TRP A 93 6.17 4.87 8.40
CA TRP A 93 6.83 3.66 8.90
C TRP A 93 8.36 3.76 8.85
N LEU A 94 8.91 4.46 7.86
CA LEU A 94 10.35 4.67 7.70
C LEU A 94 10.87 5.79 8.61
N ILE A 95 10.07 6.85 8.82
CA ILE A 95 10.46 8.01 9.64
C ILE A 95 10.33 7.73 11.15
N ILE A 96 9.32 6.97 11.58
CA ILE A 96 9.02 6.77 13.01
C ILE A 96 9.82 5.57 13.55
N PRO A 97 10.77 5.78 14.49
CA PRO A 97 11.51 4.69 15.11
C PRO A 97 10.63 3.81 16.02
N GLU A 98 10.94 2.51 16.11
CA GLU A 98 10.31 1.58 17.06
C GLU A 98 10.80 1.85 18.49
N ALA A 99 9.89 1.87 19.46
CA ALA A 99 10.27 1.82 20.88
C ALA A 99 10.81 0.43 21.20
N LYS A 100 12.12 0.34 21.44
CA LYS A 100 12.80 -0.94 21.75
C LYS A 100 13.09 -1.08 23.24
N THR A 101 13.24 0.03 23.95
CA THR A 101 13.57 0.04 25.38
C THR A 101 12.36 0.32 26.26
N ALA A 102 12.35 -0.19 27.49
CA ALA A 102 11.28 0.07 28.47
C ALA A 102 11.16 1.57 28.77
N ALA A 103 12.28 2.30 28.80
CA ALA A 103 12.30 3.75 28.94
C ALA A 103 11.62 4.47 27.76
N GLU A 104 11.79 4.01 26.52
CA GLU A 104 11.09 4.58 25.35
C GLU A 104 9.59 4.29 25.38
N LYS A 105 9.17 3.11 25.86
CA LYS A 105 7.75 2.80 26.07
C LYS A 105 7.11 3.69 27.14
N LEU A 106 7.79 3.90 28.27
CA LEU A 106 7.33 4.84 29.31
C LEU A 106 7.19 6.27 28.77
N ASN A 107 8.17 6.74 27.99
CA ASN A 107 8.11 8.05 27.34
C ASN A 107 6.97 8.17 26.30
N MET A 108 6.54 7.07 25.69
CA MET A 108 5.40 7.05 24.77
C MET A 108 4.07 7.26 25.51
N HIS A 109 3.94 6.68 26.71
CA HIS A 109 2.77 6.81 27.56
C HIS A 109 2.79 8.08 28.44
N GLY A 110 3.90 8.82 28.44
CA GLY A 110 4.06 10.04 29.25
C GLY A 110 4.43 9.77 30.70
N GLU A 111 4.85 8.55 31.02
CA GLU A 111 5.31 8.14 32.34
C GLU A 111 6.77 8.55 32.57
N GLU A 112 7.11 8.86 33.82
CA GLU A 112 8.48 9.24 34.17
C GLU A 112 9.43 8.04 34.19
N VAL A 113 10.64 8.24 33.67
CA VAL A 113 11.68 7.21 33.54
C VAL A 113 12.40 7.04 34.89
N THR A 114 11.72 6.43 35.86
CA THR A 114 12.27 6.05 37.17
C THR A 114 12.58 4.56 37.21
N VAL A 115 13.46 4.13 38.13
CA VAL A 115 13.83 2.71 38.28
C VAL A 115 12.61 1.86 38.60
N GLU A 116 11.66 2.39 39.38
CA GLU A 116 10.40 1.73 39.73
C GLU A 116 9.50 1.53 38.50
N ASN A 117 9.27 2.58 37.70
CA ASN A 117 8.42 2.49 36.51
C ASN A 117 9.03 1.59 35.42
N ILE A 118 10.37 1.57 35.28
CA ILE A 118 11.08 0.65 34.40
C ILE A 118 10.91 -0.79 34.90
N GLY A 119 11.10 -1.03 36.20
CA GLY A 119 10.92 -2.35 36.82
C GLY A 119 9.51 -2.90 36.62
N ARG A 120 8.50 -2.04 36.81
CA ARG A 120 7.09 -2.35 36.55
C ARG A 120 6.84 -2.70 35.08
N THR A 121 7.28 -1.86 34.14
CA THR A 121 7.08 -2.10 32.69
C THR A 121 7.71 -3.41 32.21
N VAL A 122 8.88 -3.78 32.76
CA VAL A 122 9.56 -5.03 32.41
C VAL A 122 8.86 -6.24 33.03
N THR A 123 8.42 -6.14 34.28
CA THR A 123 7.71 -7.23 34.99
C THR A 123 6.34 -7.49 34.37
N ASP A 124 5.57 -6.43 34.12
CA ASP A 124 4.27 -6.48 33.42
C ASP A 124 4.44 -7.05 32.00
N GLY A 125 5.55 -6.72 31.33
CA GLY A 125 5.93 -7.30 30.04
C GLY A 125 6.12 -8.83 30.11
N PHE A 126 6.80 -9.33 31.13
CA PHE A 126 7.04 -10.76 31.33
C PHE A 126 5.75 -11.53 31.68
N GLU A 127 4.91 -10.97 32.55
CA GLU A 127 3.61 -11.56 32.89
C GLU A 127 2.65 -11.58 31.69
N ARG A 128 2.58 -10.49 30.91
CA ARG A 128 1.76 -10.43 29.68
C ARG A 128 2.13 -11.50 28.66
N VAL A 129 3.43 -11.78 28.49
CA VAL A 129 3.88 -12.83 27.55
C VAL A 129 3.52 -14.21 28.09
N THR A 130 3.73 -14.46 29.38
CA THR A 130 3.44 -15.74 30.03
C THR A 130 1.94 -16.07 30.01
N HIS A 131 1.09 -15.10 30.37
CA HIS A 131 -0.36 -15.25 30.32
C HIS A 131 -0.93 -15.20 28.90
N GLY A 132 -0.30 -14.43 28.00
CA GLY A 132 -0.70 -14.31 26.60
C GLY A 132 -0.60 -15.65 25.86
N VAL A 133 0.50 -16.40 26.06
CA VAL A 133 0.68 -17.73 25.49
C VAL A 133 -0.32 -18.74 26.07
N ASN A 134 -0.52 -18.73 27.40
CA ASN A 134 -1.45 -19.66 28.06
C ASN A 134 -2.90 -19.44 27.62
N ASN A 135 -3.31 -18.17 27.45
CA ASN A 135 -4.64 -17.81 26.99
C ASN A 135 -4.82 -18.04 25.48
N TYR A 136 -3.78 -17.93 24.65
CA TYR A 136 -3.88 -18.21 23.21
C TYR A 136 -4.08 -19.71 22.92
N ILE A 137 -3.53 -20.58 23.77
CA ILE A 137 -3.70 -22.04 23.67
C ILE A 137 -5.11 -22.50 24.08
N HIS A 138 -5.86 -21.71 24.87
CA HIS A 138 -7.16 -22.12 25.44
C HIS A 138 -8.37 -21.25 25.06
N SER A 139 -8.25 -20.28 24.14
CA SER A 139 -9.29 -19.26 23.95
C SER A 139 -10.15 -19.44 22.69
N ASP A 140 -11.25 -20.19 22.82
CA ASP A 140 -12.46 -20.02 21.99
C ASP A 140 -13.21 -18.73 22.38
N LYS A 141 -12.64 -17.55 22.05
CA LYS A 141 -13.23 -16.25 22.43
C LYS A 141 -14.30 -15.79 21.42
N PRO A 142 -15.49 -15.35 21.88
CA PRO A 142 -16.50 -14.75 21.02
C PRO A 142 -16.04 -13.36 20.57
N ARG A 143 -15.97 -13.14 19.25
CA ARG A 143 -15.67 -11.82 18.65
C ARG A 143 -16.60 -10.75 19.21
N THR A 144 -16.04 -9.64 19.70
CA THR A 144 -16.80 -8.49 20.23
C THR A 144 -17.70 -7.90 19.14
N LEU A 145 -18.83 -7.28 19.51
CA LEU A 145 -19.82 -6.77 18.54
C LEU A 145 -19.21 -5.78 17.54
N LEU A 146 -18.24 -4.98 17.97
CA LEU A 146 -17.51 -4.05 17.10
C LEU A 146 -16.61 -4.78 16.08
N GLN A 147 -15.97 -5.88 16.46
CA GLN A 147 -15.20 -6.71 15.54
C GLN A 147 -16.10 -7.36 14.48
N LYS A 148 -17.31 -7.79 14.85
CA LYS A 148 -18.28 -8.31 13.88
C LYS A 148 -18.75 -7.23 12.90
N LEU A 149 -18.99 -6.01 13.36
CA LEU A 149 -19.36 -4.89 12.48
C LEU A 149 -18.20 -4.48 11.55
N ALA A 150 -16.97 -4.48 12.05
CA ALA A 150 -15.78 -4.22 11.24
C ALA A 150 -15.60 -5.30 10.16
N ASP A 151 -15.75 -6.57 10.50
CA ASP A 151 -15.68 -7.68 9.54
C ASP A 151 -16.76 -7.56 8.45
N ILE A 152 -17.99 -7.17 8.82
CA ILE A 152 -19.09 -6.95 7.89
C ILE A 152 -18.80 -5.75 6.98
N LEU A 153 -18.33 -4.63 7.53
CA LEU A 153 -18.00 -3.43 6.75
C LEU A 153 -16.86 -3.70 5.76
N VAL A 154 -15.78 -4.36 6.20
CA VAL A 154 -14.66 -4.71 5.31
C VAL A 154 -15.12 -5.63 4.18
N THR A 155 -15.99 -6.59 4.49
CA THR A 155 -16.55 -7.49 3.48
C THR A 155 -17.49 -6.74 2.52
N ALA A 156 -18.34 -5.85 3.02
CA ALA A 156 -19.25 -5.03 2.23
C ALA A 156 -18.51 -4.05 1.31
N ILE A 157 -17.44 -3.41 1.81
CA ILE A 157 -16.57 -2.53 1.02
C ILE A 157 -15.86 -3.34 -0.07
N GLY A 158 -15.32 -4.51 0.26
CA GLY A 158 -14.69 -5.42 -0.71
C GLY A 158 -15.66 -5.85 -1.82
N LEU A 159 -16.91 -6.16 -1.46
CA LEU A 159 -17.97 -6.46 -2.43
C LEU A 159 -18.28 -5.25 -3.31
N CYS A 160 -18.48 -4.08 -2.72
CA CYS A 160 -18.79 -2.85 -3.43
C CYS A 160 -17.69 -2.49 -4.44
N LEU A 161 -16.42 -2.55 -4.03
CA LEU A 161 -15.28 -2.30 -4.91
C LEU A 161 -15.20 -3.33 -6.03
N LYS A 162 -15.41 -4.62 -5.73
CA LYS A 162 -15.42 -5.67 -6.77
C LYS A 162 -16.50 -5.41 -7.81
N VAL A 163 -17.71 -5.05 -7.37
CA VAL A 163 -18.84 -4.71 -8.26
C VAL A 163 -18.54 -3.45 -9.09
N CYS A 164 -17.99 -2.41 -8.46
CA CYS A 164 -17.62 -1.17 -9.15
C CYS A 164 -16.57 -1.40 -10.24
N LEU A 165 -15.50 -2.16 -9.93
CA LEU A 165 -14.47 -2.50 -10.90
C LEU A 165 -15.01 -3.36 -12.05
N ILE A 166 -15.92 -4.30 -11.77
CA ILE A 166 -16.57 -5.10 -12.81
C ILE A 166 -17.42 -4.21 -13.72
N MET A 167 -18.20 -3.29 -13.16
CA MET A 167 -19.03 -2.38 -13.94
C MET A 167 -18.19 -1.47 -14.85
N LEU A 168 -17.12 -0.87 -14.32
CA LEU A 168 -16.18 -0.07 -15.11
C LEU A 168 -15.50 -0.89 -16.21
N ALA A 169 -15.12 -2.13 -15.89
CA ALA A 169 -14.50 -3.03 -16.85
C ALA A 169 -15.46 -3.43 -17.99
N ILE A 170 -16.75 -3.64 -17.71
CA ILE A 170 -17.79 -3.90 -18.71
C ILE A 170 -17.94 -2.70 -19.66
N VAL A 171 -17.92 -1.47 -19.13
CA VAL A 171 -18.03 -0.25 -19.94
C VAL A 171 -16.78 -0.01 -20.79
N CYS A 172 -15.59 -0.29 -20.26
CA CYS A 172 -14.32 -0.12 -20.98
C CYS A 172 -14.07 -1.20 -22.05
N SER A 173 -14.61 -2.41 -21.87
CA SER A 173 -14.39 -3.54 -22.79
C SER A 173 -14.76 -3.25 -24.26
N PRO A 174 -15.95 -2.70 -24.61
CA PRO A 174 -16.28 -2.41 -26.00
C PRO A 174 -15.38 -1.33 -26.60
N ILE A 175 -14.98 -0.32 -25.80
CA ILE A 175 -14.09 0.76 -26.23
C ILE A 175 -12.72 0.20 -26.60
N LEU A 176 -12.16 -0.64 -25.73
CA LEU A 176 -10.89 -1.31 -26.00
C LEU A 176 -10.98 -2.23 -27.22
N PHE A 177 -12.12 -2.88 -27.45
CA PHE A 177 -12.30 -3.81 -28.57
C PHE A 177 -12.31 -3.08 -29.90
N VAL A 178 -13.03 -1.96 -29.97
CA VAL A 178 -13.01 -1.05 -31.13
C VAL A 178 -11.59 -0.53 -31.37
N LEU A 179 -10.85 -0.18 -30.31
CA LEU A 179 -9.48 0.32 -30.45
C LEU A 179 -8.52 -0.74 -31.02
N ILE A 180 -8.67 -2.02 -30.65
CA ILE A 180 -7.93 -3.13 -31.27
C ILE A 180 -8.28 -3.24 -32.77
N ILE A 181 -9.56 -3.18 -33.12
CA ILE A 181 -10.00 -3.27 -34.53
C ILE A 181 -9.41 -2.13 -35.36
N VAL A 182 -9.49 -0.90 -34.85
CA VAL A 182 -8.93 0.30 -35.50
C VAL A 182 -7.43 0.14 -35.69
N LEU A 183 -6.72 -0.36 -34.69
CA LEU A 183 -5.28 -0.59 -34.75
C LEU A 183 -4.91 -1.65 -35.80
N ILE A 184 -5.67 -2.74 -35.90
CA ILE A 184 -5.50 -3.75 -36.96
C ILE A 184 -5.78 -3.15 -38.34
N ALA A 185 -6.86 -2.37 -38.50
CA ALA A 185 -7.19 -1.72 -39.77
C ALA A 185 -6.08 -0.75 -40.21
N LEU A 186 -5.50 0.01 -39.27
CA LEU A 186 -4.36 0.89 -39.52
C LEU A 186 -3.12 0.09 -39.93
N ALA A 187 -2.87 -1.05 -39.30
CA ALA A 187 -1.78 -1.95 -39.69
C ALA A 187 -1.94 -2.43 -41.14
N ILE A 188 -3.14 -2.87 -41.53
CA ILE A 188 -3.46 -3.32 -42.89
C ILE A 188 -3.30 -2.17 -43.88
N ALA A 189 -3.79 -0.97 -43.55
CA ALA A 189 -3.66 0.21 -44.38
C ALA A 189 -2.19 0.59 -44.61
N ALA A 190 -1.36 0.55 -43.56
CA ALA A 190 0.07 0.82 -43.65
C ALA A 190 0.80 -0.18 -44.57
N VAL A 191 0.46 -1.48 -44.48
CA VAL A 191 1.02 -2.51 -45.38
C VAL A 191 0.56 -2.29 -46.82
N ALA A 192 -0.72 -1.97 -47.04
CA ALA A 192 -1.26 -1.70 -48.38
C ALA A 192 -0.59 -0.49 -49.05
N VAL A 193 -0.35 0.58 -48.29
CA VAL A 193 0.36 1.80 -48.74
C VAL A 193 1.78 1.48 -49.22
N ALA A 194 2.45 0.58 -48.52
CA ALA A 194 3.82 0.25 -48.87
C ALA A 194 3.96 -0.69 -50.07
N VAL A 195 2.97 -1.55 -50.30
CA VAL A 195 2.92 -2.43 -51.49
C VAL A 195 2.39 -1.67 -52.71
N GLY A 196 1.42 -0.77 -52.51
CA GLY A 196 0.74 -0.04 -53.58
C GLY A 196 1.34 1.31 -53.96
N GLY A 197 2.34 1.81 -53.21
CA GLY A 197 2.86 3.17 -53.33
C GLY A 197 1.87 4.19 -52.74
N GLY A 198 2.27 4.93 -51.72
CA GLY A 198 1.39 5.75 -50.88
C GLY A 198 0.63 6.91 -51.53
N ALA A 199 0.62 7.02 -52.86
CA ALA A 199 -0.11 8.04 -53.64
C ALA A 199 -1.60 8.13 -53.28
N TRP A 200 -2.24 7.00 -52.97
CA TRP A 200 -3.66 6.97 -52.58
C TRP A 200 -3.92 7.65 -51.22
N LEU A 201 -2.95 7.63 -50.32
CA LEU A 201 -3.08 8.15 -48.96
C LEU A 201 -3.01 9.69 -48.92
N TYR A 202 -2.19 10.29 -49.78
CA TYR A 202 -2.12 11.75 -49.96
C TYR A 202 -3.48 12.35 -50.36
N HIS A 203 -4.26 11.63 -51.16
CA HIS A 203 -5.60 12.05 -51.56
C HIS A 203 -6.66 11.85 -50.45
N MET A 204 -6.52 10.79 -49.64
CA MET A 204 -7.47 10.48 -48.56
C MET A 204 -7.25 11.32 -47.30
N LEU A 205 -6.01 11.71 -47.02
CA LEU A 205 -5.60 12.48 -45.84
C LEU A 205 -4.72 13.68 -46.25
N PRO A 206 -5.29 14.68 -46.95
CA PRO A 206 -4.55 15.87 -47.38
C PRO A 206 -4.14 16.79 -46.22
N SER A 207 -4.72 16.60 -45.04
CA SER A 207 -4.40 17.35 -43.82
C SER A 207 -3.21 16.79 -43.04
N VAL A 208 -2.73 15.59 -43.39
CA VAL A 208 -1.60 14.96 -42.71
C VAL A 208 -0.33 15.32 -43.45
N ASP A 209 0.63 15.93 -42.74
CA ASP A 209 1.93 16.28 -43.29
C ASP A 209 2.80 15.01 -43.34
N TRP A 210 2.73 14.30 -44.47
CA TRP A 210 3.42 13.03 -44.68
C TRP A 210 4.94 13.16 -44.78
N SER A 211 5.46 14.40 -44.80
CA SER A 211 6.89 14.72 -44.76
C SER A 211 7.61 14.22 -43.50
N LEU A 212 6.86 13.87 -42.45
CA LEU A 212 7.38 13.30 -41.22
C LEU A 212 7.64 11.79 -41.29
N PHE A 213 7.28 11.11 -42.37
CA PHE A 213 7.50 9.67 -42.52
C PHE A 213 8.75 9.39 -43.37
N PRO A 214 9.53 8.34 -43.05
CA PRO A 214 10.77 8.05 -43.75
C PRO A 214 10.58 7.99 -45.28
N THR A 215 11.49 8.63 -46.01
CA THR A 215 11.53 8.59 -47.49
C THR A 215 11.66 7.18 -48.05
N SER A 216 12.17 6.22 -47.25
CA SER A 216 12.29 4.82 -47.65
C SER A 216 11.03 4.00 -47.30
N PRO A 217 10.36 3.37 -48.29
CA PRO A 217 9.14 2.59 -48.08
C PRO A 217 9.30 1.46 -47.06
N ILE A 218 10.47 0.83 -47.00
CA ILE A 218 10.76 -0.29 -46.09
C ILE A 218 10.75 0.17 -44.63
N PHE A 219 11.39 1.30 -44.31
CA PHE A 219 11.42 1.81 -42.95
C PHE A 219 10.04 2.27 -42.48
N ALA A 220 9.24 2.86 -43.37
CA ALA A 220 7.86 3.23 -43.05
C ALA A 220 7.01 2.02 -42.63
N ILE A 221 7.10 0.89 -43.36
CA ILE A 221 6.40 -0.35 -42.98
C ILE A 221 6.83 -0.83 -41.60
N VAL A 222 8.14 -0.93 -41.41
CA VAL A 222 8.74 -1.48 -40.19
C VAL A 222 8.35 -0.62 -38.98
N ALA A 223 8.35 0.72 -39.13
CA ALA A 223 7.91 1.65 -38.11
C ALA A 223 6.41 1.52 -37.80
N CYS A 224 5.54 1.38 -38.82
CA CYS A 224 4.11 1.19 -38.62
C CYS A 224 3.79 -0.13 -37.91
N VAL A 225 4.40 -1.23 -38.35
CA VAL A 225 4.23 -2.55 -37.72
C VAL A 225 4.73 -2.54 -36.27
N ALA A 226 5.87 -1.92 -36.02
CA ALA A 226 6.39 -1.79 -34.67
C ALA A 226 5.50 -0.90 -33.79
N GLY A 227 4.92 0.18 -34.32
CA GLY A 227 3.95 1.04 -33.62
C GLY A 227 2.68 0.29 -33.22
N VAL A 228 2.17 -0.54 -34.14
CA VAL A 228 1.04 -1.44 -33.89
C VAL A 228 1.35 -2.43 -32.77
N ILE A 229 2.54 -3.03 -32.76
CA ILE A 229 2.98 -3.93 -31.68
C ILE A 229 3.11 -3.17 -30.35
N LEU A 230 3.69 -1.97 -30.39
CA LEU A 230 3.94 -1.15 -29.20
C LEU A 230 2.65 -0.77 -28.46
N VAL A 231 1.60 -0.40 -29.20
CA VAL A 231 0.30 0.00 -28.64
C VAL A 231 -0.63 -1.20 -28.46
N GLY A 232 -0.60 -2.15 -29.38
CA GLY A 232 -1.50 -3.30 -29.41
C GLY A 232 -1.23 -4.30 -28.29
N VAL A 233 0.04 -4.59 -27.97
CA VAL A 233 0.37 -5.57 -26.91
C VAL A 233 -0.10 -5.12 -25.52
N PRO A 234 0.15 -3.87 -25.06
CA PRO A 234 -0.41 -3.37 -23.81
C PRO A 234 -1.94 -3.41 -23.78
N LEU A 235 -2.58 -3.06 -24.90
CA LEU A 235 -4.04 -3.06 -25.01
C LEU A 235 -4.63 -4.47 -24.89
N ILE A 236 -4.04 -5.46 -25.58
CA ILE A 236 -4.44 -6.87 -25.48
C ILE A 236 -4.23 -7.38 -24.04
N SER A 237 -3.15 -6.97 -23.38
CA SER A 237 -2.88 -7.31 -21.98
C SER A 237 -3.96 -6.76 -21.04
N ILE A 238 -4.35 -5.49 -21.20
CA ILE A 238 -5.41 -4.84 -20.42
C ILE A 238 -6.76 -5.52 -20.69
N MET A 239 -7.06 -5.80 -21.96
CA MET A 239 -8.27 -6.53 -22.38
C MET A 239 -8.34 -7.90 -21.69
N HIS A 240 -7.27 -8.67 -21.71
CA HIS A 240 -7.22 -9.98 -21.06
C HIS A 240 -7.38 -9.86 -19.53
N ALA A 241 -6.77 -8.86 -18.89
CA ALA A 241 -6.94 -8.60 -17.46
C ALA A 241 -8.40 -8.28 -17.10
N VAL A 242 -9.08 -7.47 -17.91
CA VAL A 242 -10.51 -7.16 -17.79
C VAL A 242 -11.37 -8.41 -17.96
N LEU A 243 -11.14 -9.19 -19.01
CA LEU A 243 -11.90 -10.42 -19.28
C LEU A 243 -11.68 -11.48 -18.20
N LYS A 244 -10.46 -11.61 -17.67
CA LYS A 244 -10.15 -12.48 -16.54
C LYS A 244 -10.95 -12.10 -15.28
N GLN A 245 -11.09 -10.80 -15.01
CA GLN A 245 -11.82 -10.29 -13.84
C GLN A 245 -13.33 -10.54 -13.94
N ILE A 246 -13.91 -10.46 -15.14
CA ILE A 246 -15.36 -10.60 -15.37
C ILE A 246 -15.77 -12.07 -15.55
N PHE A 247 -15.05 -12.81 -16.39
CA PHE A 247 -15.45 -14.14 -16.85
C PHE A 247 -14.71 -15.28 -16.15
N ASN A 248 -13.89 -14.99 -15.12
CA ASN A 248 -12.99 -15.97 -14.49
C ASN A 248 -12.19 -16.78 -15.53
N TRP A 249 -11.82 -16.14 -16.65
CA TRP A 249 -11.11 -16.80 -17.73
C TRP A 249 -9.78 -17.36 -17.25
N GLN A 250 -9.37 -18.48 -17.86
CA GLN A 250 -8.16 -19.17 -17.46
C GLN A 250 -6.96 -18.22 -17.54
N PRO A 251 -6.08 -18.22 -16.52
CA PRO A 251 -4.92 -17.37 -16.53
C PRO A 251 -4.03 -17.74 -17.70
N MET A 252 -3.54 -16.73 -18.42
CA MET A 252 -2.59 -16.95 -19.51
C MET A 252 -1.38 -17.74 -19.01
N SER A 253 -0.94 -18.72 -19.81
CA SER A 253 0.24 -19.51 -19.50
C SER A 253 1.44 -18.59 -19.29
N THR A 254 2.32 -18.95 -18.36
CA THR A 254 3.51 -18.14 -18.07
C THR A 254 4.33 -17.87 -19.32
N GLY A 255 4.45 -18.86 -20.23
CA GLY A 255 5.11 -18.70 -21.52
C GLY A 255 4.53 -17.59 -22.38
N LEU A 256 3.20 -17.54 -22.56
CA LEU A 256 2.56 -16.54 -23.41
C LEU A 256 2.73 -15.10 -22.87
N LYS A 257 2.83 -14.94 -21.53
CA LYS A 257 3.08 -13.62 -20.93
C LYS A 257 4.47 -13.10 -21.27
N TRP A 258 5.45 -13.99 -21.16
CA TRP A 258 6.84 -13.67 -21.51
C TRP A 258 7.00 -13.45 -23.00
N THR A 259 6.32 -14.20 -23.87
CA THR A 259 6.39 -13.95 -25.32
C THR A 259 5.77 -12.62 -25.71
N LEU A 260 4.62 -12.24 -25.14
CA LEU A 260 4.03 -10.90 -25.37
C LEU A 260 4.96 -9.80 -24.86
N PHE A 261 5.54 -9.97 -23.68
CA PHE A 261 6.48 -8.99 -23.13
C PHE A 261 7.74 -8.84 -24.01
N CYS A 262 8.36 -9.96 -24.41
CA CYS A 262 9.49 -9.94 -25.33
C CYS A 262 9.13 -9.30 -26.68
N LEU A 263 7.96 -9.62 -27.23
CA LEU A 263 7.47 -9.02 -28.47
C LEU A 263 7.32 -7.50 -28.36
N TRP A 264 6.80 -7.01 -27.23
CA TRP A 264 6.69 -5.58 -26.96
C TRP A 264 8.06 -4.89 -26.87
N ILE A 265 9.02 -5.53 -26.21
CA ILE A 265 10.41 -5.03 -26.14
C ILE A 265 11.06 -5.00 -27.53
N VAL A 266 10.84 -6.01 -28.36
CA VAL A 266 11.31 -6.02 -29.75
C VAL A 266 10.70 -4.85 -30.54
N GLY A 267 9.40 -4.59 -30.40
CA GLY A 267 8.74 -3.44 -30.99
C GLY A 267 9.36 -2.10 -30.55
N LEU A 268 9.66 -1.95 -29.25
CA LEU A 268 10.36 -0.78 -28.71
C LEU A 268 11.75 -0.59 -29.33
N ILE A 269 12.53 -1.66 -29.45
CA ILE A 269 13.88 -1.62 -30.04
C ILE A 269 13.79 -1.19 -31.50
N ILE A 270 12.85 -1.76 -32.28
CA ILE A 270 12.67 -1.42 -33.69
C ILE A 270 12.28 0.06 -33.85
N ILE A 271 11.34 0.56 -33.05
CA ILE A 271 10.97 1.99 -33.07
C ILE A 271 12.16 2.87 -32.72
N SER A 272 12.96 2.47 -31.72
CA SER A 272 14.16 3.22 -31.33
C SER A 272 15.19 3.30 -32.47
N ILE A 273 15.39 2.21 -33.20
CA ILE A 273 16.26 2.17 -34.40
C ILE A 273 15.69 3.06 -35.51
N CYS A 274 14.38 2.96 -35.81
CA CYS A 274 13.73 3.82 -36.79
C CYS A 274 13.87 5.30 -36.43
N PHE A 275 13.74 5.64 -35.14
CA PHE A 275 13.90 7.01 -34.66
C PHE A 275 15.35 7.50 -34.77
N TRP A 276 16.33 6.61 -34.56
CA TRP A 276 17.74 6.93 -34.73
C TRP A 276 18.10 7.24 -36.18
N GLU A 277 17.54 6.50 -37.13
CA GLU A 277 17.72 6.75 -38.56
C GLU A 277 17.03 8.06 -39.01
N MET A 278 15.81 8.33 -38.52
CA MET A 278 15.10 9.59 -38.79
C MET A 278 15.77 10.83 -38.18
N ARG A 279 16.77 10.68 -37.30
CA ARG A 279 17.50 11.79 -36.67
C ARG A 279 18.05 12.81 -37.67
N TYR A 280 18.37 12.38 -38.88
CA TYR A 280 18.94 13.25 -39.92
C TYR A 280 17.89 14.11 -40.64
N GLU A 281 16.62 13.68 -40.65
CA GLU A 281 15.48 14.39 -41.26
C GLU A 281 14.72 15.25 -40.24
N LEU A 282 14.95 15.05 -38.93
CA LEU A 282 14.33 15.85 -37.88
C LEU A 282 14.75 17.32 -37.97
N PRO A 283 13.80 18.27 -37.87
CA PRO A 283 14.16 19.68 -37.91
C PRO A 283 14.95 20.02 -36.64
N TYR A 284 16.10 20.66 -36.81
CA TYR A 284 16.94 21.07 -35.69
C TYR A 284 16.74 22.56 -35.43
N TRP A 285 16.82 22.92 -34.15
CA TRP A 285 16.61 24.29 -33.72
C TRP A 285 17.88 25.10 -33.98
N LYS A 286 17.81 26.09 -34.86
CA LYS A 286 18.90 27.03 -35.12
C LYS A 286 18.34 28.45 -35.14
N ASP A 287 18.91 29.32 -34.32
CA ASP A 287 18.62 30.75 -34.28
C ASP A 287 17.12 31.11 -34.15
N GLY A 288 16.36 30.35 -33.33
CA GLY A 288 14.94 30.62 -33.09
C GLY A 288 13.97 30.03 -34.13
N ILE A 289 14.47 29.32 -35.15
CA ILE A 289 13.68 28.80 -36.26
C ILE A 289 13.86 27.28 -36.38
N PHE A 290 12.75 26.56 -36.59
CA PHE A 290 12.75 25.12 -36.89
C PHE A 290 13.27 24.93 -38.33
N MET A 291 14.52 24.49 -38.49
CA MET A 291 15.11 24.25 -39.82
C MET A 291 15.17 22.76 -40.13
N ILE A 292 14.55 22.36 -41.24
CA ILE A 292 14.66 21.01 -41.81
C ILE A 292 15.99 20.91 -42.55
N ARG A 293 16.79 19.87 -42.27
CA ARG A 293 18.06 19.64 -42.96
C ARG A 293 17.76 18.97 -44.31
N PHE A 294 17.73 19.74 -45.39
CA PHE A 294 17.69 19.16 -46.74
C PHE A 294 19.08 18.61 -47.08
N VAL A 295 19.15 17.31 -47.34
CA VAL A 295 20.26 16.65 -48.06
C VAL A 295 19.86 16.53 -49.51
#